data_AF-A0A7J5DK65-F1
#
_entry.id   AF-A0A7J5DK65-F1
#
_cell.length_a   1.000
_cell.length_b   1.000
_cell.length_c   1.000
_cell.angle_alpha   90.00
_cell.angle_beta   90.00
_cell.angle_gamma   90.00
#
_symmetry.space_group_name_H-M   'P 1'
#
loop_
_entity.id
_entity.type
_entity.pdbx_description
1 polymer ?
#
loop_
_entity_poly.entity_id
_entity_poly.type
_entity_poly.pdbx_seq_one_letter_code
_entity_poly.pdbx_strand_id
1 'polypeptide(L)'
;MARQREQYGILYEGDFGLSVLASKLSAATGSPDEALSLSLASEVAAVCEGEGAVELGVDARCLLDSPLPDEVIRTAWLAATHGCFDPAAYESGVRGWLHRLAEQWPGLGRERAPGHWLARPSITEDELREAVVAEIRTSAGSLDRAVAGTGPGALSPGTVAESLEAIVREGDGDLGLRLLLRVLKTYGVPVGKEQYDRLMALDTALSWPGPLVYDGLDVLWPPIDTTRRDASGDFGLSALAPWFEGAWQEDPARERVRQAAAADDSAQTPGSAAALLLADARRLRNSSLSSETISVLWLSVSGRGYNIDLHGIDARDWLRQIEDVCEERLRDVAPEYRHAPPPVRTDLRDAVLRAVREAKPLLTEVDISPHWEAIPGERARHAIGEVVTDVDADLGFRLLLRLLAVASVPLSQEQYSHYQELGSRLGYGEHHVTGELWQSVEHA
;
A
#
# COMPACT_ATOMS: atom_id res chain seq x y z
N MET A 1 5.75 -12.35 29.35
CA MET A 1 6.88 -11.41 29.13
C MET A 1 6.62 -10.74 27.79
N ALA A 2 6.71 -9.42 27.67
CA ALA A 2 6.50 -8.75 26.39
C ALA A 2 7.68 -9.06 25.44
N ARG A 3 7.37 -9.53 24.23
CA ARG A 3 8.33 -9.83 23.17
C ARG A 3 9.08 -8.56 22.77
N GLN A 4 10.39 -8.66 22.48
CA GLN A 4 11.09 -7.57 21.80
C GLN A 4 10.69 -7.61 20.32
N ARG A 5 9.97 -6.58 19.87
CA ARG A 5 9.47 -6.45 18.50
C ARG A 5 10.44 -5.61 17.66
N GLU A 6 10.64 -6.00 16.41
CA GLU A 6 11.55 -5.36 15.45
C GLU A 6 10.80 -4.96 14.17
N GLN A 7 11.43 -4.19 13.28
CA GLN A 7 10.82 -3.78 11.99
C GLN A 7 10.83 -4.95 11.01
N TYR A 8 9.75 -5.73 11.01
CA TYR A 8 9.61 -6.91 10.14
C TYR A 8 9.58 -6.58 8.65
N GLY A 9 9.12 -5.38 8.27
CA GLY A 9 9.05 -4.94 6.87
C GLY A 9 10.39 -4.82 6.14
N ILE A 10 11.51 -4.81 6.87
CA ILE A 10 12.86 -4.86 6.28
C ILE A 10 13.28 -6.30 5.97
N LEU A 11 12.82 -7.25 6.78
CA LEU A 11 13.27 -8.64 6.75
C LEU A 11 12.36 -9.53 5.93
N TYR A 12 11.08 -9.20 5.81
CA TYR A 12 10.07 -10.06 5.19
C TYR A 12 9.31 -9.29 4.12
N GLU A 13 8.89 -9.98 3.08
CA GLU A 13 8.00 -9.44 2.04
C GLU A 13 6.52 -9.80 2.29
N GLY A 14 6.21 -10.64 3.28
CA GLY A 14 4.85 -11.12 3.56
C GLY A 14 4.73 -11.89 4.89
N ASP A 15 3.88 -12.94 4.93
CA ASP A 15 3.68 -13.77 6.13
C ASP A 15 5.02 -14.41 6.62
N PHE A 16 5.17 -14.59 7.93
CA PHE A 16 6.33 -15.23 8.56
C PHE A 16 5.97 -16.02 9.82
N GLY A 17 6.90 -16.84 10.33
CA GLY A 17 6.71 -17.65 11.54
C GLY A 17 5.59 -18.70 11.41
N LEU A 18 4.74 -18.84 12.43
CA LEU A 18 3.65 -19.82 12.39
C LEU A 18 2.54 -19.48 11.37
N SER A 19 2.33 -18.21 11.03
CA SER A 19 1.26 -17.83 10.08
C SER A 19 1.59 -18.27 8.66
N VAL A 20 2.85 -18.14 8.21
CA VAL A 20 3.28 -18.63 6.89
C VAL A 20 3.32 -20.16 6.83
N LEU A 21 3.69 -20.83 7.93
CA LEU A 21 3.60 -22.29 8.01
C LEU A 21 2.15 -22.76 7.86
N ALA A 22 1.21 -22.08 8.52
CA ALA A 22 -0.21 -22.39 8.39
C ALA A 22 -0.71 -22.18 6.95
N SER A 23 -0.27 -21.12 6.27
CA SER A 23 -0.55 -20.86 4.86
C SER A 23 -0.04 -22.00 3.96
N LYS A 24 1.23 -22.40 4.11
CA LYS A 24 1.82 -23.52 3.35
C LYS A 24 1.08 -24.84 3.57
N LEU A 25 0.69 -25.14 4.81
CA LEU A 25 -0.10 -26.34 5.14
C LEU A 25 -1.51 -26.30 4.54
N SER A 26 -2.15 -25.14 4.56
CA SER A 26 -3.46 -24.96 3.93
C SER A 26 -3.41 -25.14 2.41
N ALA A 27 -2.29 -24.81 1.77
CA ALA A 27 -2.08 -24.94 0.32
C ALA A 27 -1.51 -26.31 -0.11
N ALA A 28 -1.10 -27.15 0.84
CA ALA A 28 -0.50 -28.45 0.54
C ALA A 28 -1.51 -29.39 -0.12
N THR A 29 -1.06 -30.16 -1.10
CA THR A 29 -1.91 -31.15 -1.77
C THR A 29 -2.03 -32.42 -0.92
N GLY A 30 -3.27 -32.78 -0.56
CA GLY A 30 -3.55 -33.97 0.26
C GLY A 30 -3.76 -33.63 1.74
N SER A 31 -3.73 -34.63 2.61
CA SER A 31 -3.75 -34.45 4.07
C SER A 31 -2.31 -34.45 4.59
N PRO A 32 -1.73 -33.31 4.96
CA PRO A 32 -0.38 -33.25 5.49
C PRO A 32 -0.23 -34.15 6.71
N ASP A 33 0.83 -34.96 6.69
CA ASP A 33 1.29 -35.66 7.87
C ASP A 33 2.27 -34.81 8.67
N GLU A 34 2.65 -35.32 9.83
CA GLU A 34 3.60 -34.64 10.71
C GLU A 34 4.98 -34.45 10.05
N ALA A 35 5.41 -35.39 9.21
CA ALA A 35 6.69 -35.31 8.50
C ALA A 35 6.67 -34.18 7.45
N LEU A 36 5.58 -34.05 6.69
CA LEU A 36 5.39 -32.96 5.74
C LEU A 36 5.31 -31.61 6.47
N SER A 37 4.64 -31.54 7.63
CA SER A 37 4.60 -30.34 8.46
C SER A 37 5.99 -29.86 8.87
N LEU A 38 6.85 -30.76 9.34
CA LEU A 38 8.23 -30.43 9.70
C LEU A 38 9.09 -30.05 8.48
N SER A 39 8.84 -30.68 7.32
CA SER A 39 9.50 -30.30 6.06
C SER A 39 9.14 -28.87 5.64
N LEU A 40 7.85 -28.52 5.66
CA LEU A 40 7.40 -27.16 5.34
C LEU A 40 7.90 -26.14 6.36
N ALA A 41 7.97 -26.52 7.65
CA ALA A 41 8.58 -25.70 8.69
C ALA A 41 10.07 -25.42 8.40
N SER A 42 10.80 -26.40 7.85
CA SER A 42 12.18 -26.20 7.43
C SER A 42 12.32 -25.24 6.25
N GLU A 43 11.37 -25.22 5.32
CA GLU A 43 11.36 -24.23 4.24
C GLU A 43 11.12 -22.82 4.80
N VAL A 44 10.16 -22.67 5.72
CA VAL A 44 9.88 -21.40 6.41
C VAL A 44 11.12 -20.93 7.16
N ALA A 45 11.79 -21.84 7.87
CA ALA A 45 12.97 -21.52 8.65
C ALA A 45 14.16 -21.06 7.80
N ALA A 46 14.24 -21.48 6.53
CA ALA A 46 15.31 -21.10 5.61
C ALA A 46 15.12 -19.72 4.96
N VAL A 47 13.96 -19.08 5.15
CA VAL A 47 13.65 -17.76 4.58
C VAL A 47 14.56 -16.68 5.18
N CYS A 48 14.94 -15.71 4.34
CA CYS A 48 15.69 -14.50 4.71
C CYS A 48 16.97 -14.81 5.51
N GLU A 49 17.84 -15.63 4.90
CA GLU A 49 19.13 -16.02 5.46
C GLU A 49 19.04 -16.69 6.85
N GLY A 50 17.90 -17.33 7.15
CA GLY A 50 17.66 -18.04 8.40
C GLY A 50 16.87 -17.24 9.44
N GLU A 51 16.47 -16.01 9.13
CA GLU A 51 15.60 -15.21 10.01
C GLU A 51 14.24 -15.88 10.24
N GLY A 52 13.74 -16.63 9.25
CA GLY A 52 12.51 -17.40 9.40
C GLY A 52 12.57 -18.43 10.55
N ALA A 53 13.76 -18.97 10.86
CA ALA A 53 13.95 -19.89 11.98
C ALA A 53 13.75 -19.20 13.33
N VAL A 54 14.21 -17.95 13.46
CA VAL A 54 14.04 -17.16 14.67
C VAL A 54 12.57 -16.93 14.94
N GLU A 55 11.83 -16.44 13.94
CA GLU A 55 10.40 -16.14 14.06
C GLU A 55 9.56 -17.38 14.37
N LEU A 56 9.84 -18.48 13.67
CA LEU A 56 9.15 -19.75 13.90
C LEU A 56 9.39 -20.28 15.32
N GLY A 57 10.64 -20.21 15.79
CA GLY A 57 11.02 -20.62 17.14
C GLY A 57 10.40 -19.74 18.23
N VAL A 58 10.35 -18.42 18.01
CA VAL A 58 9.72 -17.47 18.94
C VAL A 58 8.22 -17.71 19.03
N ASP A 59 7.54 -17.86 17.90
CA ASP A 59 6.10 -18.13 17.87
C ASP A 59 5.75 -19.46 18.57
N ALA A 60 6.54 -20.52 18.29
CA ALA A 60 6.33 -21.82 18.92
C ALA A 60 6.52 -21.74 20.45
N ARG A 61 7.58 -21.07 20.92
CA ARG A 61 7.83 -20.87 22.36
C ARG A 61 6.78 -19.99 23.02
N CYS A 62 6.29 -18.97 22.34
CA CYS A 62 5.21 -18.13 22.84
C CYS A 62 3.98 -18.98 23.25
N LEU A 63 3.56 -19.90 22.37
CA LEU A 63 2.44 -20.80 22.64
C LEU A 63 2.79 -21.85 23.71
N LEU A 64 4.02 -22.41 23.69
CA LEU A 64 4.47 -23.38 24.70
C LEU A 64 4.54 -22.78 26.12
N ASP A 65 5.06 -21.57 26.25
CA ASP A 65 5.26 -20.91 27.54
C ASP A 65 3.97 -20.27 28.07
N SER A 66 2.92 -20.18 27.24
CA SER A 66 1.61 -19.68 27.63
C SER A 66 0.84 -20.68 28.51
N PRO A 67 -0.03 -20.19 29.42
CA PRO A 67 -0.91 -21.04 30.24
C PRO A 67 -2.10 -21.62 29.45
N LEU A 68 -2.15 -21.42 28.12
CA LEU A 68 -3.29 -21.78 27.29
C LEU A 68 -3.52 -23.30 27.26
N PRO A 69 -4.79 -23.76 27.33
CA PRO A 69 -5.12 -25.15 27.10
C PRO A 69 -4.79 -25.61 25.68
N ASP A 70 -4.41 -26.88 25.52
CA ASP A 70 -4.09 -27.47 24.20
C ASP A 70 -5.24 -27.32 23.20
N GLU A 71 -6.49 -27.42 23.65
CA GLU A 71 -7.67 -27.29 22.79
C GLU A 71 -7.82 -25.86 22.23
N VAL A 72 -7.41 -24.84 22.98
CA VAL A 72 -7.41 -23.44 22.50
C VAL A 72 -6.38 -23.27 21.39
N ILE A 73 -5.16 -23.76 21.61
CA ILE A 73 -4.08 -23.70 20.62
C ILE A 73 -4.47 -24.50 19.37
N ARG A 74 -5.02 -25.70 19.56
CA ARG A 74 -5.50 -26.59 18.49
C ARG A 74 -6.58 -25.91 17.65
N THR A 75 -7.59 -25.32 18.28
CA THR A 75 -8.72 -24.69 17.59
C THR A 75 -8.25 -23.54 16.70
N ALA A 76 -7.41 -22.65 17.22
CA ALA A 76 -6.86 -21.55 16.42
C ALA A 76 -5.98 -22.05 15.27
N TRP A 77 -5.17 -23.09 15.52
CA TRP A 77 -4.31 -23.70 14.50
C TRP A 77 -5.11 -24.39 13.37
N LEU A 78 -6.14 -25.15 13.73
CA LEU A 78 -7.04 -25.77 12.75
C LEU A 78 -7.75 -24.72 11.91
N ALA A 79 -8.20 -23.62 12.52
CA ALA A 79 -8.76 -22.51 11.77
C ALA A 79 -7.73 -21.92 10.79
N ALA A 80 -6.51 -21.63 11.24
CA ALA A 80 -5.48 -21.03 10.40
C ALA A 80 -5.04 -21.92 9.22
N THR A 81 -5.08 -23.24 9.39
CA THR A 81 -4.70 -24.24 8.38
C THR A 81 -5.88 -24.76 7.55
N HIS A 82 -7.08 -24.18 7.68
CA HIS A 82 -8.31 -24.67 7.04
C HIS A 82 -8.65 -26.14 7.38
N GLY A 83 -8.27 -26.59 8.57
CA GLY A 83 -8.42 -27.96 9.02
C GLY A 83 -7.52 -28.98 8.31
N CYS A 84 -6.60 -28.54 7.45
CA CYS A 84 -5.74 -29.44 6.67
C CYS A 84 -4.79 -30.24 7.58
N PHE A 85 -4.33 -29.66 8.69
CA PHE A 85 -3.37 -30.32 9.59
C PHE A 85 -3.77 -30.19 11.07
N ASP A 86 -4.07 -31.33 11.70
CA ASP A 86 -4.35 -31.43 13.14
C ASP A 86 -3.18 -32.09 13.89
N PRO A 87 -2.35 -31.33 14.63
CA PRO A 87 -1.27 -31.91 15.42
C PRO A 87 -1.77 -32.86 16.53
N ALA A 88 -3.02 -32.70 16.97
CA ALA A 88 -3.62 -33.56 18.01
C ALA A 88 -4.01 -34.95 17.49
N ALA A 89 -4.05 -35.16 16.18
CA ALA A 89 -4.27 -36.47 15.58
C ALA A 89 -3.05 -37.40 15.72
N TYR A 90 -1.90 -36.86 16.13
CA TYR A 90 -0.64 -37.59 16.30
C TYR A 90 -0.31 -37.80 17.78
N GLU A 91 0.50 -38.82 18.09
CA GLU A 91 0.84 -39.20 19.47
C GLU A 91 1.46 -38.06 20.29
N SER A 92 2.13 -37.11 19.64
CA SER A 92 2.76 -35.96 20.28
C SER A 92 1.77 -34.93 20.84
N GLY A 93 0.54 -34.89 20.30
CA GLY A 93 -0.38 -33.77 20.50
C GLY A 93 0.17 -32.43 19.99
N VAL A 94 -0.57 -31.35 20.26
CA VAL A 94 -0.21 -29.98 19.84
C VAL A 94 1.06 -29.50 20.53
N ARG A 95 1.18 -29.67 21.86
CA ARG A 95 2.39 -29.24 22.58
C ARG A 95 3.62 -30.06 22.21
N GLY A 96 3.49 -31.37 21.96
CA GLY A 96 4.63 -32.16 21.50
C GLY A 96 5.09 -31.77 20.09
N TRP A 97 4.16 -31.39 19.20
CA TRP A 97 4.51 -30.82 17.90
C TRP A 97 5.22 -29.48 18.03
N LEU A 98 4.70 -28.55 18.84
CA LEU A 98 5.35 -27.26 19.11
C LEU A 98 6.74 -27.42 19.76
N HIS A 99 6.91 -28.38 20.68
CA HIS A 99 8.21 -28.67 21.28
C HIS A 99 9.23 -29.07 20.23
N ARG A 100 8.87 -29.91 19.26
CA ARG A 100 9.79 -30.29 18.17
C ARG A 100 10.17 -29.11 17.28
N LEU A 101 9.22 -28.21 16.97
CA LEU A 101 9.55 -26.96 16.27
C LEU A 101 10.56 -26.13 17.08
N ALA A 102 10.30 -25.94 18.38
CA ALA A 102 11.14 -25.12 19.26
C ALA A 102 12.51 -25.76 19.59
N GLU A 103 12.64 -27.09 19.50
CA GLU A 103 13.91 -27.81 19.63
C GLU A 103 14.75 -27.69 18.35
N GLN A 104 14.11 -27.80 17.19
CA GLN A 104 14.80 -27.73 15.89
C GLN A 104 15.19 -26.29 15.53
N TRP A 105 14.35 -25.32 15.88
CA TRP A 105 14.60 -23.89 15.72
C TRP A 105 14.46 -23.21 17.08
N PRO A 106 15.50 -23.29 17.93
CA PRO A 106 15.47 -22.61 19.20
C PRO A 106 15.32 -21.13 18.92
N GLY A 107 14.29 -20.48 19.48
CA GLY A 107 14.14 -19.03 19.41
C GLY A 107 15.37 -18.37 20.03
N LEU A 108 16.39 -18.13 19.21
CA LEU A 108 17.60 -17.43 19.58
C LEU A 108 17.25 -15.95 19.52
N GLY A 109 17.60 -15.21 20.56
CA GLY A 109 17.54 -13.75 20.46
C GLY A 109 18.46 -13.33 19.32
N ARG A 110 17.96 -12.52 18.38
CA ARG A 110 18.81 -11.94 17.33
C ARG A 110 20.04 -11.32 17.97
N GLU A 111 21.23 -11.70 17.52
CA GLU A 111 22.42 -10.93 17.83
C GLU A 111 22.18 -9.53 17.28
N ARG A 112 22.10 -8.52 18.17
CA ARG A 112 21.84 -7.13 17.77
C ARG A 112 22.77 -6.76 16.63
N ALA A 113 22.23 -6.56 15.44
CA ALA A 113 22.98 -5.96 14.35
C ALA A 113 23.49 -4.59 14.84
N PRO A 114 24.80 -4.29 14.75
CA PRO A 114 25.34 -3.00 15.14
C PRO A 114 24.90 -1.96 14.09
N GLY A 115 23.84 -1.21 14.37
CA GLY A 115 23.36 -0.18 13.46
C GLY A 115 22.10 0.53 13.93
N HIS A 116 22.01 1.80 13.59
CA HIS A 116 21.11 2.84 14.13
C HIS A 116 19.65 2.76 13.64
N TRP A 117 19.16 1.57 13.28
CA TRP A 117 17.94 1.39 12.49
C TRP A 117 16.74 0.81 13.27
N LEU A 118 16.90 0.54 14.57
CA LEU A 118 15.87 -0.10 15.39
C LEU A 118 15.00 0.94 16.11
N ALA A 119 14.14 1.65 15.37
CA ALA A 119 12.99 2.26 16.01
C ALA A 119 12.07 1.14 16.51
N ARG A 120 11.79 1.09 17.82
CA ARG A 120 10.82 0.14 18.38
C ARG A 120 9.43 0.43 17.83
N PRO A 121 8.54 -0.57 17.72
CA PRO A 121 7.14 -0.32 17.44
C PRO A 121 6.56 0.76 18.34
N SER A 122 5.70 1.60 17.77
CA SER A 122 5.10 2.72 18.48
C SER A 122 3.97 2.31 19.42
N ILE A 123 3.60 1.02 19.44
CA ILE A 123 2.50 0.45 20.23
C ILE A 123 3.02 -0.47 21.32
N THR A 124 2.46 -0.33 22.53
CA THR A 124 2.78 -1.22 23.66
C THR A 124 2.15 -2.61 23.49
N GLU A 125 2.50 -3.56 24.35
CA GLU A 125 1.87 -4.89 24.32
C GLU A 125 0.39 -4.83 24.71
N ASP A 126 0.05 -4.09 25.77
CA ASP A 126 -1.32 -4.02 26.27
C ASP A 126 -2.25 -3.31 25.27
N GLU A 127 -1.81 -2.19 24.68
CA GLU A 127 -2.54 -1.50 23.63
C GLU A 127 -2.75 -2.38 22.39
N LEU A 128 -1.72 -3.15 21.99
CA LEU A 128 -1.86 -4.08 20.87
C LEU A 128 -2.90 -5.15 21.20
N ARG A 129 -2.83 -5.77 22.38
CA ARG A 129 -3.78 -6.82 22.78
C ARG A 129 -5.21 -6.31 22.79
N GLU A 130 -5.45 -5.12 23.32
CA GLU A 130 -6.78 -4.50 23.31
C GLU A 130 -7.29 -4.26 21.88
N ALA A 131 -6.45 -3.70 21.01
CA ALA A 131 -6.80 -3.45 19.62
C ALA A 131 -7.10 -4.75 18.85
N VAL A 132 -6.25 -5.77 18.99
CA VAL A 132 -6.43 -7.05 18.30
C VAL A 132 -7.68 -7.78 18.80
N VAL A 133 -7.96 -7.76 20.10
CA VAL A 133 -9.21 -8.32 20.65
C VAL A 133 -10.44 -7.61 20.07
N ALA A 134 -10.39 -6.29 19.88
CA ALA A 134 -11.48 -5.55 19.25
C ALA A 134 -11.71 -6.01 17.79
N GLU A 135 -10.65 -6.27 17.02
CA GLU A 135 -10.78 -6.77 15.66
C GLU A 135 -11.27 -8.23 15.58
N ILE A 136 -10.86 -9.09 16.52
CA ILE A 136 -11.39 -10.45 16.66
C ILE A 136 -12.90 -10.40 16.88
N ARG A 137 -13.36 -9.56 17.82
CA ARG A 137 -14.78 -9.41 18.15
C ARG A 137 -15.60 -8.84 17.00
N THR A 138 -15.04 -7.89 16.27
CA THR A 138 -15.66 -7.33 15.05
C THR A 138 -15.87 -8.43 14.01
N SER A 139 -14.91 -9.35 13.88
CA SER A 139 -14.94 -10.43 12.88
C SER A 139 -15.73 -11.67 13.30
N ALA A 140 -15.97 -11.87 14.61
CA ALA A 140 -16.47 -13.12 15.18
C ALA A 140 -17.74 -13.65 14.50
N GLY A 141 -18.75 -12.80 14.31
CA GLY A 141 -20.01 -13.24 13.69
C GLY A 141 -19.87 -13.63 12.21
N SER A 142 -18.98 -12.99 11.46
CA SER A 142 -18.70 -13.37 10.06
C SER A 142 -17.84 -14.62 9.99
N LEU A 143 -16.89 -14.74 10.91
CA LEU A 143 -16.02 -15.92 11.04
C LEU A 143 -16.83 -17.17 11.38
N ASP A 144 -17.75 -17.10 12.33
CA ASP A 144 -18.62 -18.22 12.70
C ASP A 144 -19.42 -18.74 11.52
N ARG A 145 -19.94 -17.83 10.67
CA ARG A 145 -20.67 -18.20 9.46
C ARG A 145 -19.78 -18.86 8.42
N ALA A 146 -18.56 -18.37 8.26
CA ALA A 146 -17.62 -18.91 7.27
C ALA A 146 -17.12 -20.32 7.68
N VAL A 147 -16.84 -20.53 8.96
CA VAL A 147 -16.33 -21.79 9.50
C VAL A 147 -17.41 -22.89 9.60
N ALA A 148 -18.67 -22.53 9.85
CA ALA A 148 -19.77 -23.50 9.99
C ALA A 148 -20.09 -24.30 8.70
N GLY A 149 -19.51 -23.93 7.55
CA GLY A 149 -19.79 -24.53 6.24
C GLY A 149 -18.70 -25.45 5.67
N THR A 150 -17.56 -25.62 6.35
CA THR A 150 -16.33 -26.14 5.72
C THR A 150 -15.81 -27.43 6.36
N GLY A 151 -15.89 -28.56 5.62
CA GLY A 151 -14.96 -29.70 5.70
C GLY A 151 -15.05 -30.69 6.88
N PRO A 152 -14.31 -31.82 6.78
CA PRO A 152 -14.13 -32.78 7.87
C PRO A 152 -13.22 -32.18 8.94
N GLY A 153 -13.77 -31.90 10.12
CA GLY A 153 -13.10 -31.15 11.19
C GLY A 153 -13.84 -29.89 11.66
N ALA A 154 -15.14 -29.78 11.32
CA ALA A 154 -16.00 -28.65 11.67
C ALA A 154 -15.80 -28.17 13.11
N LEU A 155 -15.27 -26.95 13.23
CA LEU A 155 -15.10 -26.28 14.51
C LEU A 155 -16.46 -25.78 15.00
N SER A 156 -16.69 -25.82 16.31
CA SER A 156 -17.93 -25.33 16.87
C SER A 156 -18.03 -23.80 16.66
N PRO A 157 -19.22 -23.25 16.35
CA PRO A 157 -19.40 -21.81 16.27
C PRO A 157 -18.94 -21.12 17.57
N GLY A 158 -18.31 -19.95 17.45
CA GLY A 158 -17.79 -19.15 18.55
C GLY A 158 -16.39 -19.56 19.04
N THR A 159 -15.99 -20.83 18.88
CA THR A 159 -14.76 -21.31 19.53
C THR A 159 -13.50 -20.77 18.88
N VAL A 160 -13.52 -20.44 17.59
CA VAL A 160 -12.36 -19.86 16.89
C VAL A 160 -12.06 -18.45 17.41
N ALA A 161 -13.06 -17.58 17.47
CA ALA A 161 -12.89 -16.22 17.97
C ALA A 161 -12.47 -16.23 19.44
N GLU A 162 -13.08 -17.08 20.27
CA GLU A 162 -12.70 -17.25 21.68
C GLU A 162 -11.24 -17.74 21.82
N SER A 163 -10.82 -18.68 20.97
CA SER A 163 -9.46 -19.22 21.01
C SER A 163 -8.41 -18.18 20.58
N LEU A 164 -8.69 -17.40 19.53
CA LEU A 164 -7.83 -16.31 19.11
C LEU A 164 -7.76 -15.21 20.19
N GLU A 165 -8.89 -14.85 20.81
CA GLU A 165 -8.93 -13.86 21.90
C GLU A 165 -8.10 -14.33 23.11
N ALA A 166 -8.16 -15.62 23.44
CA ALA A 166 -7.34 -16.21 24.49
C ALA A 166 -5.84 -16.17 24.14
N ILE A 167 -5.45 -16.50 22.90
CA ILE A 167 -4.07 -16.41 22.44
C ILE A 167 -3.53 -14.97 22.57
N VAL A 168 -4.31 -13.98 22.17
CA VAL A 168 -3.92 -12.57 22.30
C VAL A 168 -3.71 -12.16 23.75
N ARG A 169 -4.62 -12.56 24.64
CA ARG A 169 -4.56 -12.16 26.06
C ARG A 169 -3.44 -12.84 26.84
N GLU A 170 -3.27 -14.14 26.63
CA GLU A 170 -2.42 -14.97 27.49
C GLU A 170 -1.08 -15.36 26.83
N GLY A 171 -1.01 -15.27 25.50
CA GLY A 171 0.20 -15.47 24.71
C GLY A 171 0.82 -14.15 24.29
N ASP A 172 0.52 -13.71 23.06
CA ASP A 172 1.17 -12.57 22.40
C ASP A 172 0.20 -11.92 21.39
N GLY A 173 0.12 -10.58 21.42
CA GLY A 173 -0.79 -9.84 20.55
C GLY A 173 -0.40 -9.85 19.07
N ASP A 174 0.89 -9.90 18.74
CA ASP A 174 1.38 -9.92 17.35
C ASP A 174 1.10 -11.28 16.70
N LEU A 175 1.43 -12.38 17.39
CA LEU A 175 1.09 -13.73 16.94
C LEU A 175 -0.43 -13.90 16.80
N GLY A 176 -1.20 -13.42 17.78
CA GLY A 176 -2.65 -13.46 17.73
C GLY A 176 -3.23 -12.70 16.53
N LEU A 177 -2.69 -11.52 16.20
CA LEU A 177 -3.11 -10.76 15.02
C LEU A 177 -2.74 -11.47 13.71
N ARG A 178 -1.53 -12.02 13.59
CA ARG A 178 -1.12 -12.79 12.40
C ARG A 178 -1.98 -14.04 12.20
N LEU A 179 -2.35 -14.73 13.28
CA LEU A 179 -3.29 -15.86 13.21
C LEU A 179 -4.71 -15.41 12.83
N LEU A 180 -5.20 -14.29 13.37
CA LEU A 180 -6.48 -13.71 12.94
C LEU A 180 -6.46 -13.43 11.43
N LEU A 181 -5.48 -12.69 10.94
CA LEU A 181 -5.36 -12.36 9.51
C LEU A 181 -5.30 -13.62 8.66
N ARG A 182 -4.52 -14.63 9.07
CA ARG A 182 -4.46 -15.91 8.37
C ARG A 182 -5.83 -16.57 8.28
N VAL A 183 -6.57 -16.62 9.39
CA VAL A 183 -7.93 -17.18 9.42
C VAL A 183 -8.88 -16.40 8.51
N LEU A 184 -8.88 -15.06 8.57
CA LEU A 184 -9.74 -14.22 7.70
C LEU A 184 -9.46 -14.49 6.22
N LYS A 185 -8.19 -14.55 5.82
CA LYS A 185 -7.75 -14.83 4.45
C LYS A 185 -8.11 -16.25 4.02
N THR A 186 -7.89 -17.24 4.90
CA THR A 186 -8.15 -18.66 4.63
C THR A 186 -9.63 -18.93 4.36
N TYR A 187 -10.53 -18.28 5.10
CA TYR A 187 -11.98 -18.47 4.94
C TYR A 187 -12.65 -17.41 4.05
N GLY A 188 -11.89 -16.46 3.47
CA GLY A 188 -12.45 -15.35 2.69
C GLY A 188 -13.50 -14.57 3.48
N VAL A 189 -13.20 -14.25 4.75
CA VAL A 189 -14.14 -13.52 5.60
C VAL A 189 -14.19 -12.07 5.14
N PRO A 190 -15.36 -11.53 4.76
CA PRO A 190 -15.44 -10.15 4.26
C PRO A 190 -15.06 -9.13 5.34
N VAL A 191 -14.14 -8.24 5.02
CA VAL A 191 -13.63 -7.16 5.88
C VAL A 191 -14.11 -5.82 5.35
N GLY A 192 -14.84 -5.05 6.16
CA GLY A 192 -15.25 -3.70 5.79
C GLY A 192 -14.08 -2.71 5.75
N LYS A 193 -14.18 -1.65 4.95
CA LYS A 193 -13.12 -0.65 4.80
C LYS A 193 -12.62 -0.04 6.12
N GLU A 194 -13.54 0.29 7.04
CA GLU A 194 -13.15 0.84 8.35
C GLU A 194 -12.31 -0.13 9.18
N GLN A 195 -12.62 -1.44 9.09
CA GLN A 195 -11.84 -2.47 9.76
C GLN A 195 -10.48 -2.64 9.09
N TYR A 196 -10.44 -2.66 7.76
CA TYR A 196 -9.19 -2.68 7.00
C TYR A 196 -8.27 -1.52 7.38
N ASP A 197 -8.79 -0.30 7.53
CA ASP A 197 -8.00 0.87 7.93
C ASP A 197 -7.40 0.72 9.33
N ARG A 198 -8.15 0.14 10.27
CA ARG A 198 -7.62 -0.17 11.60
C ARG A 198 -6.55 -1.26 11.57
N LEU A 199 -6.69 -2.27 10.70
CA LEU A 199 -5.66 -3.30 10.49
C LEU A 199 -4.39 -2.70 9.87
N MET A 200 -4.50 -1.79 8.90
CA MET A 200 -3.36 -1.07 8.31
C MET A 200 -2.68 -0.12 9.31
N ALA A 201 -3.45 0.48 10.22
CA ALA A 201 -2.88 1.26 11.32
C ALA A 201 -2.05 0.38 12.28
N LEU A 202 -2.49 -0.85 12.54
CA LEU A 202 -1.72 -1.84 13.31
C LEU A 202 -0.46 -2.30 12.56
N ASP A 203 -0.56 -2.55 11.25
CA ASP A 203 0.58 -2.85 10.37
C ASP A 203 1.68 -1.78 10.48
N THR A 204 1.29 -0.51 10.35
CA THR A 204 2.19 0.63 10.48
C THR A 204 2.82 0.70 11.88
N ALA A 205 2.00 0.54 12.92
CA ALA A 205 2.46 0.60 14.31
C ALA A 205 3.43 -0.53 14.67
N LEU A 206 3.26 -1.71 14.05
CA LEU A 206 4.13 -2.88 14.19
C LEU A 206 5.31 -2.87 13.22
N SER A 207 5.32 -1.97 12.23
CA SER A 207 6.30 -1.94 11.14
C SER A 207 6.38 -3.28 10.41
N TRP A 208 5.22 -3.86 10.14
CA TRP A 208 5.07 -5.06 9.32
C TRP A 208 5.35 -4.78 7.85
N PRO A 209 5.67 -5.82 7.05
CA PRO A 209 5.58 -5.69 5.61
C PRO A 209 4.11 -5.58 5.23
N GLY A 210 3.71 -4.45 4.62
CA GLY A 210 2.32 -4.19 4.23
C GLY A 210 1.57 -5.39 3.60
N PRO A 211 2.17 -6.19 2.68
CA PRO A 211 1.54 -7.39 2.11
C PRO A 211 1.00 -8.38 3.14
N LEU A 212 1.60 -8.45 4.34
CA LEU A 212 1.13 -9.31 5.42
C LEU A 212 -0.33 -9.01 5.79
N VAL A 213 -0.79 -7.76 5.72
CA VAL A 213 -2.20 -7.44 5.97
C VAL A 213 -3.04 -7.60 4.71
N TYR A 214 -2.70 -6.91 3.61
CA TYR A 214 -3.63 -6.76 2.49
C TYR A 214 -3.64 -7.94 1.50
N ASP A 215 -2.56 -8.72 1.35
CA ASP A 215 -2.54 -9.80 0.36
C ASP A 215 -3.48 -10.95 0.75
N GLY A 216 -4.45 -11.22 -0.13
CA GLY A 216 -5.42 -12.29 0.04
C GLY A 216 -6.54 -11.99 1.05
N LEU A 217 -6.63 -10.75 1.55
CA LEU A 217 -7.73 -10.33 2.42
C LEU A 217 -8.96 -9.96 1.58
N ASP A 218 -10.14 -10.48 1.94
CA ASP A 218 -11.40 -10.18 1.24
C ASP A 218 -11.98 -8.86 1.72
N VAL A 219 -11.50 -7.74 1.16
CA VAL A 219 -11.92 -6.40 1.56
C VAL A 219 -13.14 -5.94 0.75
N LEU A 220 -14.20 -5.55 1.45
CA LEU A 220 -15.37 -4.88 0.89
C LEU A 220 -15.04 -3.42 0.62
N TRP A 221 -14.45 -3.16 -0.54
CA TRP A 221 -14.10 -1.82 -0.96
C TRP A 221 -15.34 -0.97 -1.24
N PRO A 222 -15.36 0.32 -0.84
CA PRO A 222 -16.37 1.24 -1.29
C PRO A 222 -16.23 1.48 -2.81
N PRO A 223 -17.24 2.05 -3.48
CA PRO A 223 -17.09 2.48 -4.87
C PRO A 223 -15.93 3.46 -5.05
N ILE A 224 -15.24 3.38 -6.19
CA ILE A 224 -14.20 4.35 -6.55
C ILE A 224 -14.78 5.77 -6.54
N ASP A 225 -14.18 6.65 -5.74
CA ASP A 225 -14.57 8.05 -5.64
C ASP A 225 -13.48 8.96 -6.20
N THR A 226 -13.64 9.34 -7.47
CA THR A 226 -12.72 10.28 -8.15
C THR A 226 -12.88 11.73 -7.71
N THR A 227 -13.72 12.03 -6.71
CA THR A 227 -13.82 13.37 -6.09
C THR A 227 -12.92 13.50 -4.86
N ARG A 228 -12.51 12.37 -4.26
CA ARG A 228 -11.55 12.37 -3.15
C ARG A 228 -10.16 12.78 -3.62
N ARG A 229 -9.53 13.61 -2.80
CA ARG A 229 -8.22 14.24 -3.06
C ARG A 229 -7.29 14.12 -1.86
N ASP A 230 -7.78 13.52 -0.78
CA ASP A 230 -7.15 13.38 0.53
C ASP A 230 -6.21 12.18 0.61
N ALA A 231 -5.82 11.61 -0.54
CA ALA A 231 -4.78 10.60 -0.62
C ALA A 231 -3.46 11.16 -0.08
N SER A 232 -2.62 10.28 0.49
CA SER A 232 -1.33 10.67 1.06
C SER A 232 -0.43 11.37 0.02
N GLY A 233 -0.43 10.90 -1.23
CA GLY A 233 0.45 11.38 -2.30
C GLY A 233 -0.22 12.18 -3.43
N ASP A 234 0.58 12.41 -4.47
CA ASP A 234 0.10 12.91 -5.76
C ASP A 234 -0.75 11.84 -6.47
N PHE A 235 -1.59 12.26 -7.42
CA PHE A 235 -2.43 11.37 -8.22
C PHE A 235 -2.62 11.91 -9.64
N GLY A 236 -3.11 11.05 -10.53
CA GLY A 236 -3.43 11.43 -11.91
C GLY A 236 -2.20 11.73 -12.76
N LEU A 237 -2.31 12.69 -13.68
CA LEU A 237 -1.23 12.97 -14.64
C LEU A 237 0.03 13.56 -13.99
N SER A 238 -0.12 14.37 -12.94
CA SER A 238 1.01 14.91 -12.17
C SER A 238 1.81 13.78 -11.51
N ALA A 239 1.13 12.79 -10.93
CA ALA A 239 1.77 11.62 -10.33
C ALA A 239 2.37 10.64 -11.35
N LEU A 240 1.85 10.59 -12.58
CA LEU A 240 2.42 9.80 -13.66
C LEU A 240 3.76 10.39 -14.14
N ALA A 241 3.86 11.71 -14.20
CA ALA A 241 5.02 12.40 -14.78
C ALA A 241 6.40 12.00 -14.18
N PRO A 242 6.60 11.86 -12.85
CA PRO A 242 7.87 11.43 -12.28
C PRO A 242 8.28 10.00 -12.68
N TRP A 243 7.34 9.12 -13.04
CA TRP A 243 7.68 7.78 -13.57
C TRP A 243 8.43 7.86 -14.90
N PHE A 244 8.39 9.02 -15.56
CA PHE A 244 9.09 9.27 -16.82
C PHE A 244 10.24 10.27 -16.67
N GLU A 245 10.61 10.64 -15.45
CA GLU A 245 11.78 11.48 -15.21
C GLU A 245 13.08 10.66 -15.37
N GLY A 246 14.11 11.27 -15.94
CA GLY A 246 15.43 10.66 -16.14
C GLY A 246 15.68 10.04 -17.53
N ALA A 247 16.96 9.89 -17.87
CA ALA A 247 17.43 9.49 -19.21
C ALA A 247 17.50 7.97 -19.46
N TRP A 248 17.28 7.16 -18.42
CA TRP A 248 17.41 5.69 -18.49
C TRP A 248 16.04 5.04 -18.28
N GLN A 249 15.52 4.42 -19.33
CA GLN A 249 14.23 3.72 -19.30
C GLN A 249 14.44 2.29 -19.78
N GLU A 250 14.50 1.35 -18.82
CA GLU A 250 14.60 -0.09 -19.12
C GLU A 250 13.23 -0.66 -19.55
N ASP A 251 12.15 -0.12 -18.99
CA ASP A 251 10.78 -0.55 -19.27
C ASP A 251 10.12 0.23 -20.43
N PRO A 252 9.29 -0.43 -21.27
CA PRO A 252 8.46 0.25 -22.26
C PRO A 252 7.50 1.27 -21.62
N ALA A 253 7.23 2.39 -22.28
CA ALA A 253 6.36 3.45 -21.75
C ALA A 253 4.96 2.94 -21.31
N ARG A 254 4.38 2.02 -22.08
CA ARG A 254 3.10 1.38 -21.75
C ARG A 254 3.14 0.59 -20.43
N GLU A 255 4.27 -0.03 -20.11
CA GLU A 255 4.46 -0.76 -18.85
C GLU A 255 4.48 0.21 -17.66
N ARG A 256 5.18 1.34 -17.79
CA ARG A 256 5.20 2.38 -16.75
C ARG A 256 3.82 2.97 -16.49
N VAL A 257 3.05 3.22 -17.54
CA VAL A 257 1.64 3.64 -17.37
C VAL A 257 0.84 2.56 -16.65
N ARG A 258 1.08 1.26 -16.94
CA ARG A 258 0.39 0.16 -16.24
C ARG A 258 0.76 0.12 -14.76
N GLN A 259 2.04 0.26 -14.43
CA GLN A 259 2.52 0.33 -13.05
C GLN A 259 1.90 1.51 -12.31
N ALA A 260 1.93 2.71 -12.89
CA ALA A 260 1.32 3.90 -12.29
C ALA A 260 -0.21 3.77 -12.14
N ALA A 261 -0.91 3.16 -13.10
CA ALA A 261 -2.34 2.90 -13.01
C ALA A 261 -2.70 1.83 -11.95
N ALA A 262 -1.73 1.00 -11.55
CA ALA A 262 -1.88 0.00 -10.50
C ALA A 262 -1.34 0.48 -9.13
N ALA A 263 -0.77 1.68 -9.05
CA ALA A 263 -0.18 2.26 -7.84
C ALA A 263 -1.24 2.91 -6.92
N ASP A 264 -2.34 2.18 -6.66
CA ASP A 264 -3.30 2.58 -5.62
C ASP A 264 -2.58 2.61 -4.26
N ASP A 265 -2.83 3.64 -3.45
CA ASP A 265 -2.40 3.61 -2.04
C ASP A 265 -3.08 2.42 -1.35
N SER A 266 -2.39 1.76 -0.42
CA SER A 266 -2.95 0.70 0.43
C SER A 266 -4.33 1.03 1.00
N ALA A 267 -4.62 2.31 1.31
CA ALA A 267 -5.91 2.75 1.86
C ALA A 267 -6.98 3.06 0.79
N GLN A 268 -6.68 2.93 -0.50
CA GLN A 268 -7.57 3.27 -1.61
C GLN A 268 -8.30 2.05 -2.16
N THR A 269 -9.48 2.30 -2.74
CA THR A 269 -10.19 1.29 -3.52
C THR A 269 -9.36 0.91 -4.75
N PRO A 270 -9.16 -0.39 -5.04
CA PRO A 270 -8.46 -0.83 -6.24
C PRO A 270 -9.01 -0.17 -7.51
N GLY A 271 -8.11 0.40 -8.31
CA GLY A 271 -8.43 1.15 -9.52
C GLY A 271 -8.64 2.66 -9.32
N SER A 272 -8.47 3.20 -8.11
CA SER A 272 -8.54 4.65 -7.85
C SER A 272 -7.49 5.44 -8.63
N ALA A 273 -6.24 4.96 -8.68
CA ALA A 273 -5.15 5.56 -9.43
C ALA A 273 -5.46 5.59 -10.93
N ALA A 274 -5.89 4.46 -11.50
CA ALA A 274 -6.33 4.37 -12.89
C ALA A 274 -7.51 5.30 -13.19
N ALA A 275 -8.49 5.40 -12.28
CA ALA A 275 -9.66 6.25 -12.47
C ALA A 275 -9.33 7.75 -12.47
N LEU A 276 -8.45 8.20 -11.57
CA LEU A 276 -7.97 9.59 -11.49
C LEU A 276 -7.10 9.94 -12.70
N LEU A 277 -6.21 9.04 -13.11
CA LEU A 277 -5.39 9.21 -14.31
C LEU A 277 -6.24 9.26 -15.59
N LEU A 278 -7.23 8.38 -15.72
CA LEU A 278 -8.20 8.40 -16.82
C LEU A 278 -8.99 9.71 -16.88
N ALA A 279 -9.38 10.26 -15.73
CA ALA A 279 -10.10 11.53 -15.66
C ALA A 279 -9.23 12.69 -16.17
N ASP A 280 -7.98 12.79 -15.72
CA ASP A 280 -7.06 13.84 -16.17
C ASP A 280 -6.71 13.72 -17.66
N ALA A 281 -6.42 12.50 -18.13
CA ALA A 281 -6.10 12.24 -19.53
C ALA A 281 -7.26 12.63 -20.47
N ARG A 282 -8.48 12.20 -20.14
CA ARG A 282 -9.68 12.55 -20.91
C ARG A 282 -9.99 14.04 -20.86
N ARG A 283 -9.75 14.72 -19.73
CA ARG A 283 -9.96 16.16 -19.60
C ARG A 283 -9.03 16.94 -20.54
N LEU A 284 -7.73 16.64 -20.52
CA LEU A 284 -6.80 17.27 -21.46
C LEU A 284 -7.09 16.88 -22.91
N ARG A 285 -7.35 15.59 -23.19
CA ARG A 285 -7.62 15.10 -24.55
C ARG A 285 -8.92 15.66 -25.13
N ASN A 286 -9.91 16.02 -24.32
CA ASN A 286 -11.15 16.63 -24.81
C ASN A 286 -11.15 18.17 -24.70
N SER A 287 -10.09 18.77 -24.18
CA SER A 287 -9.96 20.23 -24.08
C SER A 287 -9.71 20.91 -25.43
N SER A 288 -9.95 22.22 -25.46
CA SER A 288 -9.63 23.11 -26.59
C SER A 288 -8.14 23.45 -26.72
N LEU A 289 -7.27 22.99 -25.81
CA LEU A 289 -5.84 23.25 -25.89
C LEU A 289 -5.23 22.68 -27.17
N SER A 290 -4.21 23.34 -27.70
CA SER A 290 -3.52 22.81 -28.88
C SER A 290 -2.71 21.54 -28.53
N SER A 291 -2.46 20.65 -29.50
CA SER A 291 -1.54 19.52 -29.28
C SER A 291 -0.15 20.00 -28.85
N GLU A 292 0.30 21.15 -29.36
CA GLU A 292 1.57 21.77 -28.99
C GLU A 292 1.60 22.18 -27.50
N THR A 293 0.53 22.81 -27.00
CA THR A 293 0.39 23.14 -25.58
C THR A 293 0.46 21.87 -24.71
N ILE A 294 -0.21 20.79 -25.13
CA ILE A 294 -0.20 19.50 -24.42
C ILE A 294 1.19 18.86 -24.47
N SER A 295 1.90 18.89 -25.61
CA SER A 295 3.29 18.44 -25.71
C SER A 295 4.19 19.21 -24.75
N VAL A 296 4.12 20.55 -24.75
CA VAL A 296 4.90 21.39 -23.82
C VAL A 296 4.61 20.99 -22.38
N LEU A 297 3.34 20.86 -21.99
CA LEU A 297 2.95 20.45 -20.64
C LEU A 297 3.60 19.12 -20.26
N TRP A 298 3.39 18.07 -21.06
CA TRP A 298 3.90 16.73 -20.79
C TRP A 298 5.42 16.72 -20.65
N LEU A 299 6.13 17.30 -21.62
CA LEU A 299 7.59 17.32 -21.63
C LEU A 299 8.15 18.15 -20.46
N SER A 300 7.47 19.22 -20.07
CA SER A 300 7.89 20.04 -18.92
C SER A 300 7.74 19.31 -17.59
N VAL A 301 6.60 18.66 -17.32
CA VAL A 301 6.36 18.01 -16.02
C VAL A 301 7.04 16.64 -15.88
N SER A 302 7.44 16.02 -16.99
CA SER A 302 8.23 14.78 -17.00
C SER A 302 9.76 15.02 -17.09
N GLY A 303 10.20 16.28 -17.08
CA GLY A 303 11.62 16.62 -17.28
C GLY A 303 12.16 16.19 -18.67
N ARG A 304 11.25 15.98 -19.63
CA ARG A 304 11.51 15.46 -20.99
C ARG A 304 12.12 14.06 -20.99
N GLY A 305 11.95 13.25 -19.93
CA GLY A 305 12.52 11.91 -19.91
C GLY A 305 11.83 10.96 -20.91
N TYR A 306 10.51 11.02 -21.07
CA TYR A 306 9.81 10.38 -22.21
C TYR A 306 9.40 11.41 -23.27
N ASN A 307 10.26 11.57 -24.27
CA ASN A 307 10.10 12.56 -25.32
C ASN A 307 9.19 12.04 -26.45
N ILE A 308 7.89 12.34 -26.34
CA ILE A 308 6.88 11.93 -27.33
C ILE A 308 7.16 12.47 -28.74
N ASP A 309 7.78 13.65 -28.86
CA ASP A 309 8.12 14.26 -30.16
C ASP A 309 9.21 13.46 -30.87
N LEU A 310 10.23 12.97 -30.14
CA LEU A 310 11.26 12.08 -30.70
C LEU A 310 10.70 10.74 -31.18
N HIS A 311 9.60 10.29 -30.58
CA HIS A 311 8.89 9.08 -30.99
C HIS A 311 7.85 9.34 -32.09
N GLY A 312 7.67 10.59 -32.54
CA GLY A 312 6.67 10.96 -33.54
C GLY A 312 5.23 10.74 -33.06
N ILE A 313 5.00 10.80 -31.75
CA ILE A 313 3.69 10.59 -31.12
C ILE A 313 3.04 11.95 -30.89
N ASP A 314 1.87 12.20 -31.48
CA ASP A 314 1.07 13.38 -31.17
C ASP A 314 0.63 13.35 -29.69
N ALA A 315 0.59 14.52 -29.05
CA ALA A 315 0.25 14.61 -27.63
C ALA A 315 -1.13 14.02 -27.28
N ARG A 316 -2.12 14.13 -28.17
CA ARG A 316 -3.45 13.54 -27.95
C ARG A 316 -3.43 12.03 -28.18
N ASP A 317 -2.56 11.54 -29.06
CA ASP A 317 -2.32 10.10 -29.21
C ASP A 317 -1.62 9.52 -27.99
N TRP A 318 -0.71 10.26 -27.35
CA TRP A 318 -0.12 9.88 -26.07
C TRP A 318 -1.17 9.79 -24.97
N LEU A 319 -2.03 10.81 -24.82
CA LEU A 319 -3.13 10.79 -23.85
C LEU A 319 -4.08 9.62 -24.09
N ARG A 320 -4.38 9.29 -25.35
CA ARG A 320 -5.19 8.11 -25.70
C ARG A 320 -4.56 6.80 -25.25
N GLN A 321 -3.24 6.64 -25.41
CA GLN A 321 -2.54 5.45 -24.91
C GLN A 321 -2.63 5.31 -23.39
N ILE A 322 -2.57 6.44 -22.66
CA ILE A 322 -2.79 6.45 -21.21
C ILE A 322 -4.22 6.02 -20.88
N GLU A 323 -5.23 6.55 -21.60
CA GLU A 323 -6.63 6.15 -21.43
C GLU A 323 -6.83 4.64 -21.62
N ASP A 324 -6.28 4.08 -22.70
CA ASP A 324 -6.40 2.65 -23.03
C ASP A 324 -5.89 1.75 -21.88
N VAL A 325 -4.72 2.08 -21.31
CA VAL A 325 -4.14 1.33 -20.18
C VAL A 325 -5.00 1.48 -18.92
N CYS A 326 -5.50 2.67 -18.62
CA CYS A 326 -6.36 2.89 -17.46
C CYS A 326 -7.68 2.13 -17.59
N GLU A 327 -8.29 2.13 -18.78
CA GLU A 327 -9.50 1.37 -19.05
C GLU A 327 -9.28 -0.14 -18.96
N GLU A 328 -8.14 -0.65 -19.42
CA GLU A 328 -7.75 -2.05 -19.22
C GLU A 328 -7.67 -2.41 -17.74
N ARG A 329 -6.98 -1.58 -16.95
CA ARG A 329 -6.88 -1.80 -15.50
C ARG A 329 -8.25 -1.77 -14.82
N LEU A 330 -9.08 -0.78 -15.12
CA LEU A 330 -10.41 -0.65 -14.52
C LEU A 330 -11.33 -1.82 -14.90
N ARG A 331 -11.23 -2.36 -16.11
CA ARG A 331 -11.98 -3.58 -16.50
C ARG A 331 -11.57 -4.80 -15.68
N ASP A 332 -10.31 -4.87 -15.30
CA ASP A 332 -9.74 -5.98 -14.52
C ASP A 332 -10.12 -5.88 -13.03
N VAL A 333 -9.88 -4.73 -12.38
CA VAL A 333 -10.04 -4.61 -10.92
C VAL A 333 -11.34 -3.98 -10.45
N ALA A 334 -12.05 -3.26 -11.32
CA ALA A 334 -13.29 -2.57 -10.98
C ALA A 334 -14.30 -2.63 -12.15
N PRO A 335 -14.75 -3.82 -12.58
CA PRO A 335 -15.60 -3.99 -13.77
C PRO A 335 -16.95 -3.25 -13.67
N GLU A 336 -17.42 -2.99 -12.46
CA GLU A 336 -18.64 -2.23 -12.19
C GLU A 336 -18.43 -0.71 -12.28
N TYR A 337 -17.19 -0.23 -12.27
CA TYR A 337 -16.89 1.18 -12.37
C TYR A 337 -17.46 1.76 -13.66
N ARG A 338 -18.12 2.91 -13.51
CA ARG A 338 -18.59 3.73 -14.62
C ARG A 338 -17.92 5.07 -14.47
N HIS A 339 -17.16 5.46 -15.48
CA HIS A 339 -16.41 6.70 -15.44
C HIS A 339 -17.34 7.89 -15.23
N ALA A 340 -17.18 8.55 -14.09
CA ALA A 340 -17.88 9.77 -13.72
C ALA A 340 -16.79 10.77 -13.30
N PRO A 341 -16.29 11.60 -14.22
CA PRO A 341 -15.21 12.51 -13.88
C PRO A 341 -15.73 13.51 -12.84
N PRO A 342 -14.86 13.95 -11.92
CA PRO A 342 -15.22 14.96 -10.94
C PRO A 342 -15.64 16.25 -11.65
N PRO A 343 -16.44 17.12 -11.01
CA PRO A 343 -16.72 18.44 -11.57
C PRO A 343 -15.44 19.27 -11.68
N VAL A 344 -15.39 20.16 -12.68
CA VAL A 344 -14.26 21.09 -12.85
C VAL A 344 -14.21 22.07 -11.68
N ARG A 345 -13.04 22.25 -11.07
CA ARG A 345 -12.87 23.21 -9.95
C ARG A 345 -12.70 24.63 -10.48
N THR A 346 -13.80 25.36 -10.57
CA THR A 346 -13.80 26.78 -10.99
C THR A 346 -13.72 27.75 -9.82
N ASP A 347 -14.06 27.31 -8.60
CA ASP A 347 -14.12 28.10 -7.38
C ASP A 347 -12.75 28.64 -6.92
N LEU A 348 -11.67 27.93 -7.27
CA LEU A 348 -10.29 28.31 -6.92
C LEU A 348 -9.46 28.79 -8.12
N ARG A 349 -10.07 28.94 -9.30
CA ARG A 349 -9.36 29.34 -10.53
C ARG A 349 -8.51 30.58 -10.35
N ASP A 350 -9.06 31.65 -9.79
CA ASP A 350 -8.33 32.92 -9.62
C ASP A 350 -7.16 32.81 -8.64
N ALA A 351 -7.30 31.97 -7.60
CA ALA A 351 -6.24 31.70 -6.64
C ALA A 351 -5.11 30.90 -7.29
N VAL A 352 -5.44 29.87 -8.09
CA VAL A 352 -4.43 29.08 -8.82
C VAL A 352 -3.75 29.92 -9.90
N LEU A 353 -4.49 30.74 -10.67
CA LEU A 353 -3.89 31.67 -11.64
C LEU A 353 -2.96 32.70 -10.97
N ARG A 354 -3.25 33.08 -9.72
CA ARG A 354 -2.34 33.92 -8.93
C ARG A 354 -1.06 33.16 -8.62
N ALA A 355 -1.14 31.94 -8.09
CA ALA A 355 0.03 31.10 -7.84
C ALA A 355 0.88 30.89 -9.12
N VAL A 356 0.25 30.63 -10.27
CA VAL A 356 0.93 30.50 -11.57
C VAL A 356 1.63 31.80 -12.00
N ARG A 357 1.10 32.98 -11.64
CA ARG A 357 1.77 34.27 -11.90
C ARG A 357 2.92 34.53 -10.93
N GLU A 358 2.75 34.17 -9.66
CA GLU A 358 3.76 34.33 -8.62
C GLU A 358 4.97 33.39 -8.83
N ALA A 359 4.78 32.28 -9.54
CA ALA A 359 5.87 31.39 -9.97
C ALA A 359 6.74 31.98 -11.11
N LYS A 360 6.33 33.08 -11.76
CA LYS A 360 7.08 33.69 -12.88
C LYS A 360 8.55 33.98 -12.57
N PRO A 361 8.92 34.70 -11.49
CA PRO A 361 10.33 34.97 -11.19
C PRO A 361 11.17 33.70 -11.00
N LEU A 362 10.57 32.60 -10.55
CA LEU A 362 11.25 31.33 -10.35
C LEU A 362 11.56 30.62 -11.68
N LEU A 363 10.75 30.85 -12.72
CA LEU A 363 10.79 30.11 -13.99
C LEU A 363 11.31 30.93 -15.17
N THR A 364 11.63 32.22 -14.98
CA THR A 364 12.01 33.12 -16.09
C THR A 364 13.36 32.75 -16.71
N GLU A 365 14.33 32.36 -15.88
CA GLU A 365 15.71 32.05 -16.30
C GLU A 365 16.02 30.54 -16.23
N VAL A 366 14.97 29.70 -16.15
CA VAL A 366 15.11 28.25 -16.04
C VAL A 366 14.75 27.59 -17.35
N ASP A 367 15.65 26.76 -17.85
CA ASP A 367 15.42 25.86 -18.97
C ASP A 367 15.20 24.45 -18.46
N ILE A 368 14.07 23.85 -18.86
CA ILE A 368 13.77 22.46 -18.53
C ILE A 368 14.49 21.57 -19.55
N SER A 369 15.25 20.60 -19.04
CA SER A 369 16.07 19.69 -19.85
C SER A 369 17.11 20.44 -20.72
N PRO A 370 18.02 21.24 -20.11
CA PRO A 370 18.92 22.15 -20.83
C PRO A 370 19.95 21.44 -21.71
N HIS A 371 20.18 20.14 -21.49
CA HIS A 371 21.12 19.34 -22.27
C HIS A 371 20.53 18.77 -23.57
N TRP A 372 19.25 19.05 -23.84
CA TRP A 372 18.54 18.67 -25.06
C TRP A 372 18.02 19.93 -25.76
N GLU A 373 16.91 19.83 -26.49
CA GLU A 373 16.17 21.04 -26.89
C GLU A 373 15.41 21.56 -25.66
N ALA A 374 15.96 22.64 -25.08
CA ALA A 374 15.45 23.27 -23.88
C ALA A 374 14.00 23.75 -24.05
N ILE A 375 13.20 23.56 -23.00
CA ILE A 375 11.88 24.18 -22.89
C ILE A 375 11.99 25.34 -21.91
N PRO A 376 11.84 26.60 -22.35
CA PRO A 376 11.87 27.74 -21.45
C PRO A 376 10.78 27.62 -20.38
N GLY A 377 11.13 27.84 -19.11
CA GLY A 377 10.22 27.73 -17.97
C GLY A 377 8.98 28.63 -18.12
N GLU A 378 9.12 29.81 -18.74
CA GLU A 378 8.00 30.70 -19.05
C GLU A 378 6.99 30.08 -20.03
N ARG A 379 7.45 29.28 -21.00
CA ARG A 379 6.58 28.56 -21.95
C ARG A 379 5.79 27.48 -21.23
N ALA A 380 6.45 26.73 -20.35
CA ALA A 380 5.81 25.71 -19.50
C ALA A 380 4.75 26.35 -18.57
N ARG A 381 5.12 27.45 -17.89
CA ARG A 381 4.23 28.22 -17.01
C ARG A 381 3.01 28.75 -17.75
N HIS A 382 3.17 29.25 -18.98
CA HIS A 382 2.06 29.71 -19.82
C HIS A 382 1.10 28.56 -20.12
N ALA A 383 1.63 27.42 -20.56
CA ALA A 383 0.81 26.23 -20.86
C ALA A 383 0.00 25.77 -19.64
N ILE A 384 0.58 25.82 -18.43
CA ILE A 384 -0.15 25.54 -17.17
C ILE A 384 -1.25 26.58 -16.94
N GLY A 385 -1.00 27.86 -17.21
CA GLY A 385 -2.03 28.91 -17.15
C GLY A 385 -3.23 28.65 -18.07
N GLU A 386 -2.99 28.10 -19.26
CA GLU A 386 -4.05 27.66 -20.17
C GLU A 386 -4.85 26.47 -19.59
N VAL A 387 -4.19 25.49 -18.96
CA VAL A 387 -4.88 24.39 -18.25
C VAL A 387 -5.81 24.91 -17.16
N VAL A 388 -5.34 25.85 -16.33
CA VAL A 388 -6.15 26.42 -15.23
C VAL A 388 -7.38 27.17 -15.77
N THR A 389 -7.24 27.81 -16.92
CA THR A 389 -8.29 28.63 -17.55
C THR A 389 -9.32 27.77 -18.28
N ASP A 390 -8.84 26.86 -19.12
CA ASP A 390 -9.67 26.16 -20.12
C ASP A 390 -9.99 24.71 -19.73
N VAL A 391 -9.31 24.13 -18.75
CA VAL A 391 -9.46 22.71 -18.38
C VAL A 391 -9.90 22.54 -16.92
N ASP A 392 -8.99 22.72 -15.97
CA ASP A 392 -9.27 22.59 -14.54
C ASP A 392 -8.18 23.27 -13.69
N ALA A 393 -8.59 24.05 -12.69
CA ALA A 393 -7.68 24.67 -11.73
C ALA A 393 -6.98 23.64 -10.83
N ASP A 394 -7.65 22.52 -10.50
CA ASP A 394 -7.08 21.40 -9.74
C ASP A 394 -5.89 20.79 -10.48
N LEU A 395 -6.12 20.35 -11.72
CA LEU A 395 -5.08 19.76 -12.57
C LEU A 395 -3.95 20.76 -12.83
N GLY A 396 -4.30 22.01 -13.17
CA GLY A 396 -3.29 23.04 -13.40
C GLY A 396 -2.43 23.33 -12.17
N PHE A 397 -2.99 23.29 -10.96
CA PHE A 397 -2.21 23.46 -9.73
C PHE A 397 -1.28 22.27 -9.47
N ARG A 398 -1.72 21.03 -9.66
CA ARG A 398 -0.84 19.86 -9.50
C ARG A 398 0.32 19.87 -10.49
N LEU A 399 0.05 20.23 -11.75
CA LEU A 399 1.08 20.38 -12.78
C LEU A 399 2.06 21.53 -12.47
N LEU A 400 1.60 22.61 -11.81
CA LEU A 400 2.49 23.66 -11.32
C LEU A 400 3.45 23.14 -10.25
N LEU A 401 2.94 22.46 -9.23
CA LEU A 401 3.76 21.88 -8.16
C LEU A 401 4.82 20.93 -8.75
N ARG A 402 4.40 20.08 -9.69
CA ARG A 402 5.32 19.17 -10.38
C ARG A 402 6.35 19.90 -11.24
N LEU A 403 5.96 20.94 -11.97
CA LEU A 403 6.90 21.77 -12.73
C LEU A 403 7.97 22.40 -11.82
N LEU A 404 7.57 22.93 -10.66
CA LEU A 404 8.51 23.52 -9.71
C LEU A 404 9.50 22.49 -9.17
N ALA A 405 9.04 21.25 -8.93
CA ALA A 405 9.90 20.14 -8.52
C ALA A 405 10.92 19.76 -9.62
N VAL A 406 10.46 19.56 -10.87
CA VAL A 406 11.34 19.27 -12.01
C VAL A 406 12.36 20.38 -12.25
N ALA A 407 11.92 21.63 -12.12
CA ALA A 407 12.79 22.80 -12.28
C ALA A 407 13.78 22.96 -11.11
N SER A 408 13.58 22.23 -10.00
CA SER A 408 14.40 22.28 -8.78
C SER A 408 14.63 23.72 -8.30
N VAL A 409 13.60 24.57 -8.39
CA VAL A 409 13.70 25.99 -8.04
C VAL A 409 13.60 26.17 -6.52
N PRO A 410 14.45 27.02 -5.91
CA PRO A 410 14.35 27.28 -4.48
C PRO A 410 13.03 27.98 -4.15
N LEU A 411 12.37 27.52 -3.09
CA LEU A 411 11.13 28.09 -2.57
C LEU A 411 11.38 28.74 -1.21
N SER A 412 10.77 29.89 -0.98
CA SER A 412 10.69 30.46 0.37
C SER A 412 9.69 29.68 1.23
N GLN A 413 9.86 29.72 2.55
CA GLN A 413 8.89 29.15 3.49
C GLN A 413 7.48 29.73 3.30
N GLU A 414 7.37 31.00 2.93
CA GLU A 414 6.08 31.67 2.67
C GLU A 414 5.40 31.09 1.41
N GLN A 415 6.15 30.90 0.32
CA GLN A 415 5.64 30.29 -0.90
C GLN A 415 5.18 28.85 -0.67
N TYR A 416 6.00 28.07 0.04
CA TYR A 416 5.67 26.70 0.38
C TYR A 416 4.39 26.62 1.24
N SER A 417 4.28 27.46 2.28
CA SER A 417 3.09 27.53 3.13
C SER A 417 1.84 27.97 2.34
N HIS A 418 2.00 28.91 1.41
CA HIS A 418 0.92 29.32 0.52
C HIS A 418 0.42 28.17 -0.36
N TYR A 419 1.33 27.37 -0.93
CA TYR A 419 0.95 26.19 -1.72
C TYR A 419 0.28 25.11 -0.87
N GLN A 420 0.72 24.91 0.37
CA GLN A 420 0.04 24.01 1.31
C GLN A 420 -1.39 24.48 1.61
N GLU A 421 -1.60 25.77 1.85
CA GLU A 421 -2.94 26.33 2.08
C GLU A 421 -3.84 26.15 0.85
N LEU A 422 -3.31 26.40 -0.35
CA LEU A 422 -4.07 26.24 -1.59
C LEU A 422 -4.40 24.76 -1.86
N GLY A 423 -3.46 23.84 -1.61
CA GLY A 423 -3.69 22.39 -1.67
C GLY A 423 -4.76 21.93 -0.69
N SER A 424 -4.72 22.41 0.56
CA SER A 424 -5.74 22.13 1.58
C SER A 424 -7.14 22.58 1.12
N ARG A 425 -7.25 23.77 0.51
CA ARG A 425 -8.53 24.28 -0.06
C ARG A 425 -9.02 23.46 -1.26
N LEU A 426 -8.11 22.84 -2.01
CA LEU A 426 -8.44 21.90 -3.08
C LEU A 426 -8.83 20.51 -2.54
N GLY A 427 -8.54 20.23 -1.25
CA GLY A 427 -8.84 18.98 -0.56
C GLY A 427 -7.70 17.99 -0.56
N TYR A 428 -6.47 18.43 -0.84
CA TYR A 428 -5.29 17.56 -0.92
C TYR A 428 -4.91 16.99 0.45
N GLY A 429 -4.42 15.75 0.45
CA GLY A 429 -3.85 15.13 1.65
C GLY A 429 -2.59 15.86 2.12
N GLU A 430 -2.22 15.60 3.38
CA GLU A 430 -1.14 16.31 4.09
C GLU A 430 0.19 16.28 3.33
N HIS A 431 0.52 15.18 2.65
CA HIS A 431 1.82 15.01 2.00
C HIS A 431 1.87 15.34 0.51
N HIS A 432 0.75 15.80 -0.08
CA HIS A 432 0.70 16.10 -1.52
C HIS A 432 1.67 17.22 -1.93
N VAL A 433 1.79 18.27 -1.10
CA VAL A 433 2.68 19.41 -1.35
C VAL A 433 4.07 19.20 -0.73
N THR A 434 4.22 18.23 0.19
CA THR A 434 5.39 18.13 1.08
C THR A 434 6.51 17.23 0.58
N GLY A 435 6.36 16.58 -0.57
CA GLY A 435 7.36 15.67 -1.13
C GLY A 435 8.62 16.39 -1.64
N GLU A 436 8.90 16.27 -2.94
CA GLU A 436 10.10 16.82 -3.59
C GLU A 436 10.29 18.34 -3.35
N LEU A 437 9.19 19.09 -3.21
CA LEU A 437 9.23 20.54 -2.98
C LEU A 437 9.77 20.95 -1.60
N TRP A 438 9.64 20.10 -0.57
CA TRP A 438 10.21 20.40 0.74
C TRP A 438 11.74 20.49 0.69
N GLN A 439 12.37 19.65 -0.13
CA GLN A 439 13.82 19.65 -0.31
C GLN A 439 14.33 20.94 -0.97
N SER A 440 13.45 21.67 -1.64
CA SER A 440 13.75 22.96 -2.29
C SER A 440 13.48 24.17 -1.40
N VAL A 441 13.00 23.97 -0.14
CA VAL A 441 12.75 25.09 0.78
C VAL A 441 14.08 25.60 1.34
N GLU A 442 14.35 26.89 1.17
CA GLU A 442 15.51 27.53 1.77
C GLU A 442 15.34 27.60 3.30
N HIS A 443 16.18 26.86 4.04
CA HIS A 443 16.29 27.00 5.49
C HIS A 443 17.13 28.25 5.81
N ALA A 444 16.44 29.34 6.14
CA ALA A 444 17.06 30.60 6.58
C ALA A 444 17.65 30.52 7.99
#